data_AF-A0A9P7EXV1-F1
#
_entry.id   AF-A0A9P7EXV1-F1
#
_cell.length_a   1.000
_cell.length_b   1.000
_cell.length_c   1.000
_cell.angle_alpha   90.00
_cell.angle_beta   90.00
_cell.angle_gamma   90.00
#
_symmetry.space_group_name_H-M   'P 1'
#
loop_
_entity.id
_entity.type
_entity.pdbx_description
1 polymer ?
#
loop_
_entity_poly.entity_id
_entity_poly.type
_entity_poly.pdbx_seq_one_letter_code
_entity_poly.pdbx_strand_id
1 'polypeptide(L)'
;MVIVDKSGVHRLEVRCCECPNAMSPDIQMFRHRFFPASFNRPKTVFTLDLECGTSAMNYYSKLRRMTSSMFPHLVPDRYRELMRVARQWRQLKTMKWHGFGHRSDNPSTGELALFCPACPQPGINVLLSEDESLDDDPSWKYTRSFVMDGNFKAEHLHPIKPFDEVWLSDGLGFMVGKDRYKMHLAEAADTVEKSSCNNHRAVNQANAARHKLESTGIGGVACARHGCFVPHSMVDFQKGERQATSTIKHSRVNHGSLADK
;
A
#
# COMPACT_ATOMS: atom_id res chain seq x y z
N MET A 1 13.06 29.26 -3.65
CA MET A 1 12.48 27.93 -3.30
C MET A 1 11.01 28.12 -2.95
N VAL A 2 10.16 27.14 -3.27
CA VAL A 2 8.75 27.11 -2.85
C VAL A 2 8.65 26.21 -1.61
N ILE A 3 8.10 26.72 -0.52
CA ILE A 3 7.91 25.99 0.72
C ILE A 3 6.40 25.85 0.94
N VAL A 4 5.91 24.62 0.97
CA VAL A 4 4.52 24.33 1.27
C VAL A 4 4.43 23.92 2.74
N ASP A 5 3.74 24.74 3.52
CA ASP A 5 3.53 24.57 4.96
C ASP A 5 2.02 24.55 5.28
N LYS A 6 1.66 24.13 6.50
CA LYS A 6 0.27 24.17 6.98
C LYS A 6 -0.35 25.57 6.94
N SER A 7 0.47 26.63 6.97
CA SER A 7 0.03 28.02 6.83
C SER A 7 -0.21 28.47 5.38
N GLY A 8 0.34 27.77 4.39
CA GLY A 8 0.22 28.17 2.98
C GLY A 8 1.44 27.80 2.12
N VAL A 9 1.52 28.43 0.95
CA VAL A 9 2.56 28.24 -0.06
C VAL A 9 3.44 29.49 -0.09
N HIS A 10 4.66 29.36 0.39
CA HIS A 10 5.59 30.47 0.56
C HIS A 10 6.69 30.40 -0.50
N ARG A 11 7.10 31.56 -1.01
CA ARG A 11 8.25 31.67 -1.91
C ARG A 11 9.37 32.42 -1.21
N LEU A 12 10.41 31.69 -0.81
CA LEU A 12 11.54 32.23 -0.05
C LEU A 12 12.85 31.97 -0.80
N GLU A 13 13.82 32.88 -0.63
CA GLU A 13 15.20 32.62 -1.06
C GLU A 13 15.86 31.72 0.00
N VAL A 14 16.29 30.54 -0.42
CA VAL A 14 16.95 29.57 0.44
C VAL A 14 18.29 29.25 -0.21
N ARG A 15 19.37 29.48 0.51
CA ARG A 15 20.73 29.13 0.08
C ARG A 15 21.19 27.93 0.89
N CYS A 16 21.58 26.87 0.19
CA CYS A 16 22.23 25.73 0.82
C CYS A 16 23.66 26.11 1.18
N CYS A 17 24.23 25.47 2.19
CA CYS A 17 25.64 25.54 2.48
C CYS A 17 26.44 24.95 1.30
N GLU A 18 27.45 25.68 0.84
CA GLU A 18 28.34 25.31 -0.28
C GLU A 18 29.79 25.09 0.21
N CYS A 19 30.00 24.92 1.52
CA CYS A 19 31.32 24.61 2.06
C CYS A 19 31.87 23.28 1.49
N PRO A 20 33.20 23.08 1.44
CA PRO A 20 33.81 21.88 0.85
C PRO A 20 33.30 20.54 1.41
N ASN A 21 32.92 20.51 2.69
CA ASN A 21 32.37 19.33 3.38
C ASN A 21 30.85 19.43 3.59
N ALA A 22 30.16 20.31 2.85
CA ALA A 22 28.72 20.45 2.95
C ALA A 22 28.04 19.18 2.42
N MET A 23 26.98 18.76 3.11
CA MET A 23 26.15 17.66 2.62
C MET A 23 25.37 18.07 1.37
N SER A 24 24.83 17.09 0.67
CA SER A 24 23.97 17.36 -0.48
C SER A 24 22.73 18.21 -0.10
N PRO A 25 22.20 19.03 -1.02
CA PRO A 25 21.11 19.97 -0.73
C PRO A 25 19.86 19.32 -0.12
N ASP A 26 19.49 18.12 -0.57
CA ASP A 26 18.37 17.36 -0.03
C ASP A 26 18.57 16.96 1.44
N ILE A 27 19.76 16.53 1.82
CA ILE A 27 20.08 16.19 3.22
C ILE A 27 20.07 17.44 4.10
N GLN A 28 20.55 18.57 3.57
CA GLN A 28 20.42 19.86 4.25
C GLN A 28 18.94 20.21 4.49
N MET A 29 18.05 20.03 3.50
CA MET A 29 16.60 20.23 3.67
C MET A 29 16.03 19.32 4.78
N PHE A 30 16.39 18.04 4.78
CA PHE A 30 15.94 17.10 5.80
C PHE A 30 16.36 17.51 7.21
N ARG A 31 17.59 18.01 7.41
CA ARG A 31 18.03 18.55 8.71
C ARG A 31 17.18 19.73 9.18
N HIS A 32 16.63 20.49 8.25
CA HIS A 32 15.70 21.59 8.54
C HIS A 32 14.21 21.15 8.56
N ARG A 33 13.93 19.84 8.61
CA ARG A 33 12.57 19.26 8.61
C ARG A 33 11.75 19.60 7.36
N PHE A 34 12.43 19.88 6.26
CA PHE A 34 11.84 20.07 4.96
C PHE A 34 11.99 18.80 4.12
N PHE A 35 10.86 18.26 3.67
CA PHE A 35 10.85 17.13 2.75
C PHE A 35 10.88 17.64 1.30
N PRO A 36 11.95 17.37 0.55
CA PRO A 36 12.07 17.88 -0.80
C PRO A 36 11.18 17.11 -1.78
N ALA A 37 10.55 17.83 -2.73
CA ALA A 37 9.75 17.24 -3.80
C ALA A 37 10.60 16.47 -4.84
N SER A 38 11.91 16.69 -4.81
CA SER A 38 12.95 16.16 -5.69
C SER A 38 14.30 16.24 -5.00
N PHE A 39 15.17 15.23 -5.15
CA PHE A 39 16.42 15.15 -4.39
C PHE A 39 17.61 15.86 -5.07
N ASN A 40 17.76 15.76 -6.39
CA ASN A 40 18.96 16.28 -7.07
C ASN A 40 19.04 17.83 -7.08
N ARG A 41 17.91 18.51 -7.27
CA ARG A 41 17.84 19.99 -7.29
C ARG A 41 16.52 20.47 -6.68
N PRO A 42 16.39 20.45 -5.35
CA PRO A 42 15.14 20.78 -4.68
C PRO A 42 14.75 22.22 -4.96
N LYS A 43 13.59 22.41 -5.63
CA LYS A 43 12.97 23.73 -5.83
C LYS A 43 11.70 23.93 -5.02
N THR A 44 11.09 22.82 -4.61
CA THR A 44 9.88 22.76 -3.80
C THR A 44 10.14 21.84 -2.61
N VAL A 45 9.78 22.28 -1.42
CA VAL A 45 9.86 21.50 -0.20
C VAL A 45 8.55 21.57 0.58
N PHE A 46 8.28 20.55 1.38
CA PHE A 46 7.08 20.42 2.20
C PHE A 46 7.47 20.27 3.67
N THR A 47 6.70 20.85 4.57
CA THR A 47 6.79 20.51 5.99
C THR A 47 6.18 19.13 6.25
N LEU A 48 6.66 18.42 7.26
CA LEU A 48 6.24 17.05 7.54
C LEU A 48 4.88 16.92 8.25
N ASP A 49 4.36 18.02 8.79
CA ASP A 49 3.10 18.06 9.56
C ASP A 49 1.86 18.38 8.69
N LEU A 50 1.89 18.00 7.40
CA LEU A 50 0.82 18.26 6.43
C LEU A 50 -0.22 17.13 6.40
N GLU A 51 -0.73 16.74 7.57
CA GLU A 51 -1.82 15.76 7.66
C GLU A 51 -3.17 16.45 7.74
N CYS A 52 -4.12 16.01 6.90
CA CYS A 52 -5.47 16.53 6.89
C CYS A 52 -6.45 15.38 6.61
N GLY A 53 -7.48 15.24 7.44
CA GLY A 53 -8.56 14.26 7.26
C GLY A 53 -9.52 14.57 6.10
N THR A 54 -9.05 15.23 5.04
CA THR A 54 -9.84 15.60 3.86
C THR A 54 -9.13 15.12 2.59
N SER A 55 -9.81 15.19 1.45
CA SER A 55 -9.16 14.86 0.17
C SER A 55 -7.96 15.78 -0.08
N ALA A 56 -6.90 15.25 -0.67
CA ALA A 56 -5.69 16.03 -0.95
C ALA A 56 -5.98 17.28 -1.80
N MET A 57 -6.96 17.21 -2.70
CA MET A 57 -7.39 18.34 -3.53
C MET A 57 -8.05 19.45 -2.69
N ASN A 58 -8.94 19.08 -1.76
CA ASN A 58 -9.56 20.03 -0.84
C ASN A 58 -8.53 20.66 0.07
N TYR A 59 -7.60 19.85 0.58
CA TYR A 59 -6.48 20.32 1.39
C TYR A 59 -5.61 21.33 0.62
N TYR A 60 -5.21 21.02 -0.61
CA TYR A 60 -4.41 21.95 -1.40
C TYR A 60 -5.18 23.22 -1.76
N SER A 61 -6.48 23.11 -2.04
CA SER A 61 -7.36 24.26 -2.26
C SER A 61 -7.43 25.17 -1.03
N LYS A 62 -7.46 24.59 0.18
CA LYS A 62 -7.36 25.34 1.44
C LYS A 62 -6.02 26.05 1.55
N LEU A 63 -4.90 25.37 1.27
CA LEU A 63 -3.56 25.98 1.28
C LEU A 63 -3.48 27.21 0.38
N ARG A 64 -4.05 27.13 -0.84
CA ARG A 64 -4.11 28.27 -1.76
C ARG A 64 -4.88 29.45 -1.18
N ARG A 65 -6.05 29.21 -0.58
CA ARG A 65 -6.88 30.26 0.03
C ARG A 65 -6.24 30.87 1.27
N MET A 66 -5.51 30.08 2.07
CA MET A 66 -4.73 30.61 3.21
C MET A 66 -3.55 31.45 2.75
N THR A 67 -2.92 31.09 1.63
CA THR A 67 -1.81 31.85 1.05
C THR A 67 -2.27 33.18 0.47
N SER A 68 -3.39 33.18 -0.27
CA SER A 68 -4.02 34.38 -0.80
C SER A 68 -5.53 34.18 -0.83
N SER A 69 -6.24 34.89 0.03
CA SER A 69 -7.70 34.86 0.09
C SER A 69 -8.32 35.54 -1.13
N MET A 70 -7.73 36.65 -1.59
CA MET A 70 -8.20 37.44 -2.73
C MET A 70 -7.94 36.74 -4.08
N PHE A 71 -6.75 36.15 -4.25
CA PHE A 71 -6.31 35.58 -5.52
C PHE A 71 -5.72 34.17 -5.37
N PRO A 72 -6.50 33.18 -4.88
CA PRO A 72 -6.02 31.81 -4.67
C PRO A 72 -5.56 31.15 -5.96
N HIS A 73 -6.09 31.59 -7.11
CA HIS A 73 -5.72 31.06 -8.42
C HIS A 73 -4.28 31.41 -8.83
N LEU A 74 -3.72 32.53 -8.32
CA LEU A 74 -2.34 32.96 -8.58
C LEU A 74 -1.31 32.21 -7.74
N VAL A 75 -1.75 31.50 -6.70
CA VAL A 75 -0.85 30.68 -5.87
C VAL A 75 -0.32 29.50 -6.71
N PRO A 76 1.00 29.26 -6.74
CA PRO A 76 1.59 28.18 -7.52
C PRO A 76 0.92 26.83 -7.23
N ASP A 77 0.60 26.08 -8.29
CA ASP A 77 0.10 24.72 -8.15
C ASP A 77 1.26 23.74 -7.95
N ARG A 78 1.26 23.06 -6.80
CA ARG A 78 2.19 22.01 -6.36
C ARG A 78 1.45 20.78 -5.87
N TYR A 79 0.19 20.60 -6.29
CA TYR A 79 -0.64 19.46 -5.91
C TYR A 79 0.00 18.11 -6.29
N ARG A 80 0.60 18.02 -7.47
CA ARG A 80 1.26 16.77 -7.93
C ARG A 80 2.46 16.42 -7.07
N GLU A 81 3.26 17.41 -6.71
CA GLU A 81 4.40 17.28 -5.81
C GLU A 81 3.94 16.91 -4.40
N LEU A 82 2.86 17.51 -3.90
CA LEU A 82 2.24 17.14 -2.63
C LEU A 82 1.86 15.65 -2.62
N MET A 83 1.17 15.18 -3.67
CA MET A 83 0.77 13.77 -3.76
C MET A 83 1.96 12.81 -3.80
N ARG A 84 3.05 13.20 -4.47
CA ARG A 84 4.29 12.42 -4.50
C ARG A 84 4.93 12.35 -3.11
N VAL A 85 5.14 13.50 -2.48
CA VAL A 85 5.76 13.60 -1.16
C VAL A 85 4.92 12.89 -0.10
N ALA A 86 3.60 13.05 -0.12
CA ALA A 86 2.69 12.34 0.78
C ALA A 86 2.74 10.81 0.62
N ARG A 87 2.96 10.29 -0.59
CA ARG A 87 3.17 8.85 -0.81
C ARG A 87 4.52 8.39 -0.25
N GLN A 88 5.59 9.10 -0.55
CA GLN A 88 6.94 8.79 -0.05
C GLN A 88 6.99 8.87 1.49
N TRP A 89 6.39 9.90 2.07
CA TRP A 89 6.30 10.06 3.51
C TRP A 89 5.52 8.93 4.18
N ARG A 90 4.37 8.52 3.61
CA ARG A 90 3.62 7.36 4.11
C ARG A 90 4.47 6.09 4.06
N GLN A 91 5.20 5.84 2.97
CA GLN A 91 6.10 4.69 2.87
C GLN A 91 7.17 4.72 3.97
N LEU A 92 7.84 5.86 4.17
CA LEU A 92 8.85 6.00 5.22
C LEU A 92 8.28 5.80 6.63
N LYS A 93 7.07 6.29 6.89
CA LYS A 93 6.37 6.04 8.15
C LYS A 93 6.06 4.56 8.34
N THR A 94 5.58 3.86 7.30
CA THR A 94 5.35 2.42 7.34
C THR A 94 6.64 1.66 7.63
N MET A 95 7.72 1.96 6.91
CA MET A 95 9.04 1.36 7.14
C MET A 95 9.51 1.58 8.59
N LYS A 96 9.43 2.82 9.09
CA LYS A 96 9.79 3.15 10.47
C LYS A 96 8.94 2.38 11.48
N TRP A 97 7.63 2.28 11.26
CA TRP A 97 6.71 1.60 12.17
C TRP A 97 7.03 0.10 12.29
N HIS A 98 7.48 -0.53 11.20
CA HIS A 98 7.93 -1.92 11.17
C HIS A 98 9.41 -2.12 11.55
N GLY A 99 10.09 -1.08 12.06
CA GLY A 99 11.48 -1.18 12.52
C GLY A 99 12.55 -1.07 11.44
N PHE A 100 12.18 -0.76 10.19
CA PHE A 100 13.11 -0.58 9.06
C PHE A 100 13.67 0.84 8.94
N GLY A 101 13.60 1.65 10.00
CA GLY A 101 14.11 3.03 9.98
C GLY A 101 15.64 3.16 10.06
N HIS A 102 16.30 2.19 10.71
CA HIS A 102 17.76 2.20 10.96
C HIS A 102 18.44 0.90 10.51
N ARG A 103 17.68 0.02 9.87
CA ARG A 103 18.14 -1.27 9.36
C ARG A 103 18.70 -1.09 7.95
N SER A 104 19.75 -1.83 7.63
CA SER A 104 20.35 -1.86 6.28
C SER A 104 19.67 -2.86 5.36
N ASP A 105 18.97 -3.84 5.93
CA ASP A 105 18.22 -4.84 5.21
C ASP A 105 16.85 -4.33 4.76
N ASN A 106 16.37 -4.88 3.65
CA ASN A 106 15.04 -4.59 3.12
C ASN A 106 14.02 -5.55 3.73
N PRO A 107 12.76 -5.10 3.93
CA PRO A 107 11.69 -5.95 4.40
C PRO A 107 11.45 -7.11 3.43
N SER A 108 11.19 -8.27 4.00
CA SER A 108 10.74 -9.47 3.30
C SER A 108 9.29 -9.32 2.83
N THR A 109 8.85 -10.28 2.01
CA THR A 109 7.48 -10.37 1.52
C THR A 109 6.47 -10.38 2.66
N GLY A 110 5.51 -9.46 2.63
CA GLY A 110 4.45 -9.32 3.63
C GLY A 110 4.88 -8.73 4.99
N GLU A 111 6.15 -8.41 5.20
CA GLU A 111 6.68 -7.99 6.51
C GLU A 111 6.23 -6.59 6.94
N LEU A 112 5.83 -5.74 5.98
CA LEU A 112 5.22 -4.43 6.24
C LEU A 112 3.70 -4.50 6.48
N ALA A 113 3.17 -5.67 6.81
CA ALA A 113 1.78 -5.86 7.19
C ALA A 113 1.67 -6.68 8.48
N LEU A 114 0.83 -6.20 9.40
CA LEU A 114 0.53 -6.91 10.64
C LEU A 114 -0.66 -7.84 10.40
N PHE A 115 -0.50 -9.12 10.77
CA PHE A 115 -1.63 -10.05 10.84
C PHE A 115 -2.47 -9.80 12.09
N CYS A 116 -3.62 -10.48 12.19
CA CYS A 116 -4.57 -10.37 13.29
C CYS A 116 -3.89 -10.63 14.65
N PRO A 117 -3.77 -9.61 15.54
CA PRO A 117 -3.11 -9.77 16.83
C PRO A 117 -3.89 -10.67 17.80
N ALA A 118 -5.20 -10.80 17.60
CA ALA A 118 -6.08 -11.64 18.41
C ALA A 118 -6.16 -13.09 17.94
N CYS A 119 -5.71 -13.40 16.71
CA CYS A 119 -5.61 -14.79 16.28
C CYS A 119 -4.42 -15.48 16.93
N PRO A 120 -4.51 -16.79 17.21
CA PRO A 120 -3.37 -17.57 17.65
C PRO A 120 -2.29 -17.56 16.55
N GLN A 121 -1.08 -17.17 16.93
CA GLN A 121 0.11 -17.14 16.09
C GLN A 121 1.25 -17.82 16.88
N PRO A 122 1.42 -19.14 16.68
CA PRO A 122 2.50 -19.90 17.29
C PRO A 122 3.86 -19.24 17.04
N GLY A 123 4.67 -19.12 18.10
CA GLY A 123 5.99 -18.46 18.06
C GLY A 123 5.95 -16.92 18.06
N ILE A 124 4.77 -16.31 18.03
CA ILE A 124 4.60 -14.84 18.08
C ILE A 124 3.84 -14.43 19.33
N ASN A 125 2.58 -14.85 19.46
CA ASN A 125 1.71 -14.53 20.60
C ASN A 125 1.16 -15.77 21.30
N VAL A 126 1.56 -16.97 20.85
CA VAL A 126 1.30 -18.25 21.49
C VAL A 126 2.66 -18.94 21.65
N LEU A 127 3.05 -19.19 22.90
CA LEU A 127 4.23 -19.99 23.21
C LEU A 127 3.81 -21.46 23.15
N LEU A 128 4.46 -22.23 22.27
CA LEU A 128 4.34 -23.69 22.29
C LEU A 128 5.38 -24.21 23.28
N SER A 129 4.96 -24.89 24.34
CA SER A 129 5.90 -25.49 25.30
C SER A 129 6.43 -26.84 24.76
N GLU A 130 7.65 -27.23 25.13
CA GLU A 130 8.27 -28.50 24.71
C GLU A 130 7.53 -29.73 25.24
N ASP A 131 6.80 -29.58 26.36
CA ASP A 131 6.01 -30.64 27.02
C ASP A 131 4.59 -30.78 26.46
N GLU A 132 4.12 -29.85 25.64
CA GLU A 132 2.86 -29.95 24.91
C GLU A 132 3.12 -30.57 23.55
N SER A 133 3.20 -31.91 23.50
CA SER A 133 3.12 -32.60 22.21
C SER A 133 1.86 -32.14 21.50
N LEU A 134 2.00 -31.63 20.27
CA LEU A 134 0.88 -31.21 19.40
C LEU A 134 -0.19 -32.32 19.20
N ASP A 135 0.10 -33.55 19.63
CA ASP A 135 -0.79 -34.70 19.60
C ASP A 135 -1.81 -34.73 20.77
N ASP A 136 -1.51 -34.11 21.92
CA ASP A 136 -2.40 -34.10 23.10
C ASP A 136 -3.22 -32.80 23.26
N ASP A 137 -2.78 -31.69 22.65
CA ASP A 137 -3.53 -30.43 22.67
C ASP A 137 -4.44 -30.32 21.43
N PRO A 138 -5.76 -30.10 21.56
CA PRO A 138 -6.64 -30.16 20.41
C PRO A 138 -6.29 -29.08 19.38
N SER A 139 -5.92 -29.49 18.17
CA SER A 139 -5.57 -28.64 17.02
C SER A 139 -6.59 -27.53 16.71
N TRP A 140 -7.84 -27.68 17.16
CA TRP A 140 -8.89 -26.65 17.05
C TRP A 140 -8.58 -25.37 17.84
N LYS A 141 -7.79 -25.43 18.92
CA LYS A 141 -7.45 -24.26 19.75
C LYS A 141 -6.65 -23.21 18.98
N TYR A 142 -5.74 -23.66 18.11
CA TYR A 142 -4.91 -22.79 17.27
C TYR A 142 -5.46 -22.60 15.85
N THR A 143 -6.64 -23.15 15.58
CA THR A 143 -7.26 -23.06 14.25
C THR A 143 -7.70 -21.63 13.98
N ARG A 144 -7.29 -21.15 12.79
CA ARG A 144 -7.69 -19.84 12.25
C ARG A 144 -8.71 -20.06 11.15
N SER A 145 -9.79 -19.29 11.19
CA SER A 145 -10.80 -19.26 10.14
C SER A 145 -10.58 -18.04 9.26
N PHE A 146 -10.68 -18.23 7.95
CA PHE A 146 -10.46 -17.17 6.96
C PHE A 146 -11.70 -17.00 6.09
N VAL A 147 -11.95 -15.76 5.68
CA VAL A 147 -12.96 -15.39 4.69
C VAL A 147 -12.26 -14.67 3.55
N MET A 148 -12.79 -14.85 2.35
CA MET A 148 -12.36 -14.11 1.17
C MET A 148 -13.50 -13.19 0.73
N ASP A 149 -13.17 -11.95 0.39
CA ASP A 149 -14.13 -10.98 -0.14
C ASP A 149 -13.49 -10.14 -1.26
N GLY A 150 -14.35 -9.59 -2.12
CA GLY A 150 -13.99 -8.87 -3.34
C GLY A 150 -14.66 -7.51 -3.45
N ASN A 151 -13.86 -6.45 -3.61
CA ASN A 151 -14.35 -5.11 -3.94
C ASN A 151 -14.24 -4.83 -5.45
N PHE A 152 -15.35 -4.97 -6.16
CA PHE A 152 -15.47 -4.74 -7.61
C PHE A 152 -15.63 -3.28 -8.04
N LYS A 153 -15.50 -2.34 -7.11
CA LYS A 153 -15.54 -0.90 -7.39
C LYS A 153 -14.15 -0.27 -7.29
N ALA A 154 -13.15 -1.03 -6.83
CA ALA A 154 -11.75 -0.61 -6.76
C ALA A 154 -11.08 -0.74 -8.14
N GLU A 155 -11.55 0.07 -9.09
CA GLU A 155 -11.06 0.05 -10.47
C GLU A 155 -9.70 0.75 -10.58
N HIS A 156 -8.76 0.11 -11.28
CA HIS A 156 -7.47 0.70 -11.64
C HIS A 156 -7.39 0.89 -13.16
N LEU A 157 -7.15 2.12 -13.60
CA LEU A 157 -6.94 2.43 -15.02
C LEU A 157 -5.53 2.04 -15.44
N HIS A 158 -5.38 1.65 -16.71
CA HIS A 158 -4.04 1.50 -17.27
C HIS A 158 -3.26 2.81 -17.18
N PRO A 159 -2.01 2.78 -16.71
CA PRO A 159 -1.18 3.96 -16.70
C PRO A 159 -0.83 4.40 -18.11
N ILE A 160 -0.78 5.71 -18.31
CA ILE A 160 -0.40 6.31 -19.60
C ILE A 160 1.05 5.93 -19.97
N LYS A 161 1.92 5.79 -18.96
CA LYS A 161 3.33 5.42 -19.11
C LYS A 161 3.72 4.32 -18.12
N PRO A 162 3.47 3.05 -18.45
CA PRO A 162 3.75 1.93 -17.55
C PRO A 162 5.22 1.84 -17.11
N PHE A 163 6.15 2.22 -17.99
CA PHE A 163 7.60 2.17 -17.72
C PHE A 163 8.08 3.22 -16.70
N ASP A 164 7.30 4.27 -16.46
CA ASP A 164 7.62 5.33 -15.49
C ASP A 164 7.04 5.03 -14.09
N GLU A 165 6.33 3.90 -13.93
CA GLU A 165 5.72 3.53 -12.66
C GLU A 165 6.73 2.98 -11.66
N VAL A 166 6.66 3.48 -10.43
CA VAL A 166 7.48 3.01 -9.32
C VAL A 166 6.58 2.51 -8.21
N TRP A 167 6.69 1.22 -7.91
CA TRP A 167 5.98 0.57 -6.83
C TRP A 167 6.78 0.69 -5.54
N LEU A 168 6.20 1.28 -4.49
CA LEU A 168 6.91 1.53 -3.24
C LEU A 168 6.90 0.34 -2.28
N SER A 169 5.95 -0.58 -2.44
CA SER A 169 5.71 -1.70 -1.51
C SER A 169 5.17 -2.96 -2.20
N ASP A 170 5.63 -3.23 -3.42
CA ASP A 170 5.21 -4.41 -4.19
C ASP A 170 5.49 -5.71 -3.42
N GLY A 171 4.44 -6.43 -3.03
CA GLY A 171 4.55 -7.65 -2.23
C GLY A 171 5.01 -7.47 -0.78
N LEU A 172 5.33 -6.26 -0.33
CA LEU A 172 5.90 -6.03 1.01
C LEU A 172 4.83 -5.96 2.11
N GLY A 173 3.59 -5.67 1.75
CA GLY A 173 2.48 -5.54 2.70
C GLY A 173 1.36 -6.56 2.46
N PHE A 174 0.12 -6.09 2.40
CA PHE A 174 -1.04 -6.96 2.21
C PHE A 174 -1.21 -7.46 0.76
N MET A 175 -0.79 -6.67 -0.24
CA MET A 175 -0.87 -7.05 -1.65
C MET A 175 0.18 -8.11 -2.00
N VAL A 176 -0.18 -9.05 -2.86
CA VAL A 176 0.76 -10.00 -3.45
C VAL A 176 1.64 -9.30 -4.47
N GLY A 177 2.92 -9.68 -4.55
CA GLY A 177 3.87 -9.12 -5.52
C GLY A 177 3.41 -9.31 -6.97
N LYS A 178 3.55 -8.28 -7.81
CA LYS A 178 3.03 -8.25 -9.18
C LYS A 178 3.51 -9.40 -10.05
N ASP A 179 4.81 -9.66 -10.06
CA ASP A 179 5.40 -10.68 -10.93
C ASP A 179 4.99 -12.09 -10.49
N ARG A 180 4.99 -12.34 -9.18
CA ARG A 180 4.51 -13.59 -8.61
C ARG A 180 3.04 -13.85 -8.94
N TYR A 181 2.22 -12.81 -8.87
CA TYR A 181 0.81 -12.93 -9.20
C TYR A 181 0.58 -13.17 -10.69
N LYS A 182 1.33 -12.51 -11.58
CA LYS A 182 1.28 -12.79 -13.03
C LYS A 182 1.66 -14.22 -13.37
N MET A 183 2.70 -14.77 -12.73
CA MET A 183 3.09 -16.17 -12.90
C MET A 183 1.96 -17.11 -12.48
N HIS A 184 1.35 -16.86 -11.32
CA HIS A 184 0.19 -17.63 -10.84
C HIS A 184 -0.98 -17.59 -11.84
N LEU A 185 -1.31 -16.41 -12.36
CA LEU A 185 -2.38 -16.26 -13.36
C LEU A 185 -2.08 -16.97 -14.69
N ALA A 186 -0.81 -17.12 -15.07
CA ALA A 186 -0.43 -17.85 -16.28
C ALA A 186 -0.58 -19.37 -16.14
N GLU A 187 -0.40 -19.89 -14.93
CA GLU A 187 -0.53 -21.32 -14.61
C GLU A 187 -1.97 -21.72 -14.25
N ALA A 188 -2.76 -20.79 -13.71
CA ALA A 188 -4.10 -21.06 -13.26
C ALA A 188 -5.06 -21.33 -14.43
N ALA A 189 -5.64 -22.53 -14.46
CA ALA A 189 -6.70 -22.87 -15.40
C ALA A 189 -8.01 -22.16 -14.96
N ASP A 190 -8.52 -21.27 -15.80
CA ASP A 190 -9.83 -20.65 -15.59
C ASP A 190 -10.94 -21.52 -16.21
N THR A 191 -11.73 -22.19 -15.37
CA THR A 191 -12.99 -22.80 -15.78
C THR A 191 -14.05 -21.70 -15.88
N VAL A 192 -14.47 -21.37 -17.10
CA VAL A 192 -15.61 -20.46 -17.30
C VAL A 192 -16.89 -21.18 -16.89
N GLU A 193 -17.36 -20.93 -15.68
CA GLU A 193 -18.69 -21.38 -15.27
C GLU A 193 -19.75 -20.60 -16.06
N LYS A 194 -20.42 -21.30 -16.98
CA LYS A 194 -21.62 -20.77 -17.62
C LYS A 194 -22.76 -20.87 -16.61
N SER A 195 -23.19 -19.73 -16.07
CA SER A 195 -24.39 -19.69 -15.24
C SER A 195 -25.60 -20.13 -16.06
N SER A 196 -26.33 -21.16 -15.61
CA SER A 196 -27.57 -21.63 -16.22
C SER A 196 -28.79 -20.72 -15.95
N CYS A 197 -28.62 -19.70 -15.11
CA CYS A 197 -29.70 -18.82 -14.67
C CYS A 197 -29.80 -17.55 -15.53
N ASN A 198 -31.01 -17.26 -16.00
CA ASN A 198 -31.31 -16.28 -17.04
C ASN A 198 -31.13 -14.80 -16.63
N ASN A 199 -30.80 -14.48 -15.37
CA ASN A 199 -30.90 -13.11 -14.85
C ASN A 199 -29.83 -12.70 -13.82
N HIS A 200 -28.61 -13.25 -13.87
CA HIS A 200 -27.50 -12.77 -13.02
C HIS A 200 -26.81 -11.52 -13.57
N ARG A 201 -27.51 -10.38 -13.56
CA ARG A 201 -26.95 -9.09 -13.99
C ARG A 201 -25.66 -8.71 -13.24
N ALA A 202 -25.57 -9.00 -11.94
CA ALA A 202 -24.40 -8.67 -11.13
C ALA A 202 -23.13 -9.42 -11.58
N VAL A 203 -23.25 -10.74 -11.82
CA VAL A 203 -22.14 -11.59 -12.29
C VAL A 203 -21.75 -11.23 -13.72
N ASN A 204 -22.75 -11.03 -14.60
CA ASN A 204 -22.51 -10.65 -15.99
C ASN A 204 -21.85 -9.27 -16.12
N GLN A 205 -22.18 -8.33 -15.22
CA GLN A 205 -21.58 -6.99 -15.21
C GLN A 205 -20.16 -6.99 -14.60
N ALA A 206 -19.90 -7.82 -13.58
CA ALA A 206 -18.55 -8.00 -13.01
C ALA A 206 -17.59 -8.69 -14.00
N ASN A 207 -18.10 -9.59 -14.84
CA ASN A 207 -17.33 -10.31 -15.87
C ASN A 207 -17.18 -9.54 -17.19
N ALA A 208 -17.79 -8.37 -17.33
CA ALA A 208 -17.69 -7.58 -18.55
C ALA A 208 -16.25 -7.03 -18.71
N ALA A 209 -15.59 -7.39 -19.81
CA ALA A 209 -14.25 -6.90 -20.11
C ALA A 209 -14.29 -5.38 -20.35
N ARG A 210 -13.52 -4.62 -19.58
CA ARG A 210 -13.36 -3.17 -19.75
C ARG A 210 -11.95 -2.86 -20.21
N HIS A 211 -11.78 -2.61 -21.51
CA HIS A 211 -10.48 -2.44 -22.18
C HIS A 211 -9.61 -1.27 -21.65
N LYS A 212 -10.14 -0.41 -20.78
CA LYS A 212 -9.41 0.74 -20.20
C LYS A 212 -8.84 0.46 -18.81
N LEU A 213 -9.22 -0.64 -18.18
CA LEU A 213 -8.85 -0.97 -16.79
C LEU A 213 -7.74 -2.03 -16.75
N GLU A 214 -6.71 -1.78 -15.94
CA GLU A 214 -5.72 -2.78 -15.54
C GLU A 214 -6.28 -3.71 -14.45
N SER A 215 -7.17 -3.19 -13.61
CA SER A 215 -7.85 -3.95 -12.56
C SER A 215 -9.31 -3.51 -12.46
N THR A 216 -10.20 -4.49 -12.34
CA THR A 216 -11.65 -4.31 -12.18
C THR A 216 -12.09 -4.31 -10.72
N GLY A 217 -11.19 -4.62 -9.79
CA GLY A 217 -11.48 -4.74 -8.37
C GLY A 217 -10.31 -5.33 -7.60
N ILE A 218 -10.48 -5.47 -6.30
CA ILE A 218 -9.46 -6.06 -5.42
C ILE A 218 -10.12 -7.15 -4.58
N GLY A 219 -9.50 -8.32 -4.52
CA GLY A 219 -9.85 -9.40 -3.59
C GLY A 219 -8.87 -9.47 -2.44
N GLY A 220 -9.33 -9.94 -1.29
CA GLY A 220 -8.46 -10.14 -0.14
C GLY A 220 -8.96 -11.24 0.77
N VAL A 221 -8.04 -11.84 1.51
CA VAL A 221 -8.36 -12.79 2.57
C VAL A 221 -8.26 -12.06 3.91
N ALA A 222 -9.26 -12.26 4.77
CA ALA A 222 -9.28 -11.73 6.12
C ALA A 222 -9.53 -12.86 7.12
N CYS A 223 -9.12 -12.63 8.36
CA CYS A 223 -9.56 -13.44 9.48
C CYS A 223 -11.09 -13.35 9.60
N ALA A 224 -11.77 -14.49 9.61
CA ALA A 224 -13.23 -14.57 9.72
C ALA A 224 -13.76 -14.02 11.06
N ARG A 225 -12.96 -14.13 12.13
CA ARG A 225 -13.38 -13.74 13.48
C ARG A 225 -13.21 -12.25 13.76
N HIS A 226 -12.14 -11.66 13.24
CA HIS A 226 -11.73 -10.30 13.62
C HIS A 226 -11.64 -9.33 12.43
N GLY A 227 -11.86 -9.81 11.20
CA GLY A 227 -11.82 -8.97 9.99
C GLY A 227 -10.43 -8.42 9.62
N CYS A 228 -9.36 -8.85 10.29
CA CYS A 228 -8.01 -8.41 9.95
C CYS A 228 -7.54 -9.07 8.65
N PHE A 229 -7.09 -8.28 7.69
CA PHE A 229 -6.53 -8.79 6.44
C PHE A 229 -5.29 -9.66 6.69
N VAL A 230 -5.14 -10.71 5.89
CA VAL A 230 -3.96 -11.56 5.92
C VAL A 230 -2.86 -10.89 5.10
N PRO A 231 -1.65 -10.70 5.65
CA PRO A 231 -0.50 -10.22 4.88
C PRO A 231 -0.29 -11.00 3.59
N HIS A 232 0.12 -10.31 2.53
CA HIS A 232 0.45 -10.92 1.24
C HIS A 232 -0.64 -11.88 0.69
N SER A 233 -1.91 -11.47 0.79
CA SER A 233 -3.09 -12.24 0.35
C SER A 233 -4.10 -11.44 -0.47
N MET A 234 -3.84 -10.15 -0.71
CA MET A 234 -4.71 -9.30 -1.51
C MET A 234 -4.23 -9.22 -2.96
N VAL A 235 -5.16 -9.17 -3.90
CA VAL A 235 -4.88 -9.23 -5.33
C VAL A 235 -5.84 -8.42 -6.17
N ASP A 236 -5.34 -7.99 -7.32
CA ASP A 236 -6.11 -7.31 -8.36
C ASP A 236 -6.93 -8.28 -9.20
N PHE A 237 -8.21 -7.97 -9.38
CA PHE A 237 -9.13 -8.69 -10.24
C PHE A 237 -8.99 -8.22 -11.69
N GLN A 238 -8.57 -9.11 -12.59
CA GLN A 238 -8.46 -8.78 -14.01
C GLN A 238 -9.82 -8.75 -14.72
N LYS A 239 -10.74 -9.65 -14.35
CA LYS A 239 -12.14 -9.65 -14.80
C LYS A 239 -13.01 -10.33 -13.74
N GLY A 240 -13.63 -9.55 -12.85
CA GLY A 240 -14.49 -10.10 -11.78
C GLY A 240 -13.77 -11.13 -10.89
N GLU A 241 -14.57 -11.94 -10.19
CA GLU A 241 -14.10 -13.05 -9.36
C GLU A 241 -13.83 -14.28 -10.24
N ARG A 242 -12.62 -14.36 -10.81
CA ARG A 242 -12.12 -15.59 -11.42
C ARG A 242 -11.62 -16.54 -10.33
N GLN A 243 -11.92 -17.84 -10.47
CA GLN A 243 -11.41 -18.87 -9.55
C GLN A 243 -9.88 -18.90 -9.50
N ALA A 244 -9.20 -18.59 -10.62
CA ALA A 244 -7.76 -18.41 -10.68
C ALA A 244 -7.25 -17.33 -9.73
N THR A 245 -8.01 -16.26 -9.53
CA THR A 245 -7.64 -15.15 -8.63
C THR A 245 -7.81 -15.52 -7.16
N SER A 246 -8.79 -16.37 -6.84
CA SER A 246 -9.11 -16.80 -5.48
C SER A 246 -8.27 -17.95 -4.93
N THR A 247 -7.44 -18.57 -5.78
CA THR A 247 -6.65 -19.78 -5.45
C THR A 247 -5.20 -19.50 -5.03
N ILE A 248 -4.86 -18.26 -4.64
CA ILE A 248 -3.56 -17.99 -4.03
C ILE A 248 -3.40 -18.90 -2.81
N LYS A 249 -2.53 -19.89 -2.96
CA LYS A 249 -2.57 -21.14 -2.22
C LYS A 249 -2.68 -20.91 -0.71
N HIS A 250 -3.84 -21.29 -0.15
CA HIS A 250 -4.09 -21.53 1.28
C HIS A 250 -3.02 -22.39 1.99
N SER A 251 -2.12 -23.04 1.23
CA SER A 251 -1.07 -23.93 1.72
C SER A 251 -0.08 -23.34 2.75
N ARG A 252 0.13 -22.02 2.79
CA ARG A 252 1.03 -21.39 3.80
C ARG A 252 0.34 -20.88 5.05
N VAL A 253 -0.99 -20.90 5.09
CA VAL A 253 -1.75 -20.34 6.20
C VAL A 253 -2.20 -21.42 7.20
N ASN A 254 -2.37 -22.67 6.73
CA ASN A 254 -2.81 -23.80 7.56
C ASN A 254 -1.67 -24.59 8.21
N HIS A 255 -0.44 -24.50 7.71
CA HIS A 255 0.74 -25.04 8.39
C HIS A 255 1.54 -23.87 8.97
N GLY A 256 1.96 -23.98 10.23
CA GLY A 256 2.58 -22.92 11.05
C GLY A 256 3.93 -22.37 10.56
N SER A 257 4.17 -22.30 9.26
CA SER A 257 5.33 -21.66 8.65
C SER A 257 5.10 -20.15 8.45
N LEU A 258 4.94 -19.42 9.55
CA LEU A 258 5.48 -18.04 9.63
C LEU A 258 6.97 -18.06 10.04
N ALA A 259 7.52 -19.25 10.30
CA ALA A 259 8.93 -19.50 10.53
C ALA A 259 9.50 -20.31 9.36
N ASP A 260 9.83 -19.63 8.26
CA ASP A 260 10.90 -20.04 7.36
C ASP A 260 11.40 -18.79 6.62
N LYS A 261 12.34 -18.14 7.32
CA LYS A 261 13.37 -17.16 6.93
C LYS A 261 13.08 -16.21 5.75
#